data_AF-V5M0W3-F1
#
_entry.id   AF-V5M0W3-F1
#
_cell.length_a   1.000
_cell.length_b   1.000
_cell.length_c   1.000
_cell.angle_alpha   90.00
_cell.angle_beta   90.00
_cell.angle_gamma   90.00
#
_symmetry.space_group_name_H-M   'P 1'
#
loop_
_entity.id
_entity.type
_entity.pdbx_description
1 polymer ?
#
loop_
_entity_poly.entity_id
_entity_poly.type
_entity_poly.pdbx_seq_one_letter_code
_entity_poly.pdbx_strand_id
1 'polypeptide(L)' 'VLSVCVEEENIIPYITNVLQNPDLALRMAVRNN' A
#
# COMPACT_ATOMS: atom_id res chain seq x y z
N VAL A 1 22.19 -6.13 9.18
CA VAL A 1 20.94 -5.40 9.49
C VAL A 1 19.84 -5.98 8.62
N LEU A 2 18.69 -6.36 9.19
CA LEU A 2 17.55 -6.78 8.36
C LEU A 2 16.94 -5.51 7.76
N SER A 3 16.96 -5.39 6.44
CA SER A 3 16.26 -4.33 5.73
C SER A 3 14.86 -4.83 5.39
N VAL A 4 13.83 -4.13 5.85
CA VAL A 4 12.44 -4.39 5.47
C VAL A 4 12.09 -3.42 4.35
N CYS A 5 11.71 -3.96 3.19
CA CYS A 5 11.24 -3.19 2.05
C CYS A 5 9.72 -3.33 1.93
N VAL A 6 9.08 -2.28 1.42
CA VAL A 6 7.65 -2.29 1.11
C VAL A 6 7.45 -2.97 -0.23
N GLU A 7 6.53 -3.93 -0.28
CA GLU A 7 6.15 -4.59 -1.53
C GLU A 7 5.08 -3.75 -2.24
N GLU A 8 5.49 -3.04 -3.29
CA GLU A 8 4.65 -2.06 -4.00
C GLU A 8 3.41 -2.68 -4.66
N GLU A 9 3.46 -3.95 -5.06
CA GLU A 9 2.31 -4.64 -5.65
C GLU A 9 1.27 -5.05 -4.60
N ASN A 10 1.71 -5.43 -3.39
CA ASN A 10 0.83 -5.95 -2.35
C ASN A 10 0.39 -4.89 -1.33
N ILE A 11 1.04 -3.72 -1.27
CA ILE A 11 0.69 -2.68 -0.30
C ILE A 11 -0.70 -2.08 -0.54
N ILE A 12 -1.13 -1.89 -1.80
CA ILE A 12 -2.45 -1.35 -2.12
C ILE A 12 -3.59 -2.29 -1.69
N PRO A 13 -3.58 -3.59 -2.06
CA PRO A 13 -4.59 -4.52 -1.55
C PRO A 13 -4.47 -4.74 -0.04
N TYR A 14 -3.28 -4.66 0.55
CA TYR A 14 -3.12 -4.72 2.01
C TYR A 14 -3.80 -3.54 2.71
N ILE A 15 -3.57 -2.31 2.24
CA ILE A 15 -4.21 -1.11 2.80
C ILE A 15 -5.74 -1.18 2.61
N THR A 16 -6.21 -1.69 1.47
CA THR A 16 -7.64 -1.79 1.16
C THR A 16 -8.36 -2.88 1.95
N ASN A 17 -7.78 -4.09 2.04
CA ASN A 17 -8.47 -5.26 2.61
C ASN A 17 -8.12 -5.51 4.08
N VAL A 18 -6.89 -5.22 4.50
CA VAL A 18 -6.44 -5.48 5.88
C VAL A 18 -6.67 -4.25 6.75
N LEU A 19 -6.19 -3.08 6.30
CA LEU A 19 -6.41 -1.82 7.02
C LEU A 19 -7.80 -1.23 6.79
N GLN A 20 -8.58 -1.78 5.85
CA GLN A 20 -9.91 -1.29 5.45
C GLN A 20 -9.93 0.22 5.18
N ASN A 21 -8.83 0.74 4.60
CA ASN A 21 -8.64 2.17 4.36
C ASN A 21 -8.48 2.47 2.87
N PRO A 22 -9.58 2.45 2.10
CA PRO A 22 -9.54 2.62 0.65
C PRO A 22 -9.05 4.00 0.21
N ASP A 23 -9.30 5.06 1.00
CA ASP A 23 -8.83 6.42 0.70
C ASP A 23 -7.30 6.52 0.66
N LEU A 24 -6.62 5.89 1.63
CA LEU A 24 -5.16 5.85 1.66
C LEU A 24 -4.61 5.00 0.51
N ALA A 25 -5.25 3.87 0.22
CA ALA A 25 -4.88 3.01 -0.92
C ALA A 25 -5.00 3.78 -2.24
N LEU A 26 -6.09 4.52 -2.44
CA LEU A 26 -6.31 5.36 -3.63
C LEU A 26 -5.24 6.45 -3.73
N ARG A 27 -4.95 7.15 -2.63
CA ARG A 27 -3.91 8.21 -2.62
C ARG A 27 -2.51 7.66 -2.91
N MET A 28 -2.19 6.46 -2.42
CA MET A 28 -0.92 5.78 -2.73
C MET A 28 -0.87 5.35 -4.20
N ALA A 29 -1.94 4.75 -4.72
CA ALA A 29 -2.02 4.31 -6.12
C ALA A 29 -1.96 5.47 -7.12
N VAL A 30 -2.61 6.60 -6.82
CA VAL A 30 -2.62 7.79 -7.68
C VAL A 30 -1.28 8.54 -7.66
N ARG A 31 -0.58 8.53 -6.52
CA ARG A 31 0.71 9.24 -6.37
C ARG A 31 1.90 8.46 -6.94
N ASN A 32 1.77 7.15 -7.13
CA ASN A 32 2.84 6.26 -7.62
C ASN A 32 2.67 5.89 -9.12
N ASN A 33 1.94 6.72 -9.89
CA ASN A 33 1.81 6.62 -11.35
C ASN A 33 2.77 7.60 -12.04
#